data_AF-A0A3S4EZ82-F1
#
_entry.id   AF-A0A3S4EZ82-F1
#
_cell.length_a   1.000
_cell.length_b   1.000
_cell.length_c   1.000
_cell.angle_alpha   90.00
_cell.angle_beta   90.00
_cell.angle_gamma   90.00
#
_symmetry.space_group_name_H-M   'P 1'
#
loop_
_entity.id
_entity.type
_entity.pdbx_description
1 polymer ?
#
loop_
_entity_poly.entity_id
_entity_poly.type
_entity_poly.pdbx_seq_one_letter_code
_entity_poly.pdbx_strand_id
1 'polypeptide(L)' 'MKNKSIPQAASPLASWLSYLENLHSKSIDLGLERVSQVAARLDILKPAPFVFYRCGNQR' A
#
# COMPACT_ATOMS: atom_id res chain seq x y z
N MET A 1 19.31 -10.92 -9.37
CA MET A 1 18.35 -11.20 -8.29
C MET A 1 18.61 -10.17 -7.20
N LYS A 2 17.80 -9.10 -7.08
CA LYS A 2 18.02 -8.10 -6.02
C LYS A 2 17.43 -8.67 -4.73
N ASN A 3 18.29 -9.20 -3.84
CA ASN A 3 17.91 -9.51 -2.45
C ASN A 3 17.57 -8.18 -1.77
N LYS A 4 16.29 -7.83 -1.79
CA LYS A 4 15.81 -6.56 -1.27
C LYS A 4 15.61 -6.74 0.22
N SER A 5 16.53 -6.17 1.00
CA SER A 5 16.41 -6.12 2.46
C SER A 5 15.05 -5.50 2.82
N ILE A 6 14.25 -6.23 3.59
CA ILE A 6 12.97 -5.73 4.08
C ILE A 6 13.30 -4.63 5.10
N PRO A 7 12.87 -3.39 4.89
CA PRO A 7 13.13 -2.32 5.85
C PRO A 7 12.49 -2.68 7.20
N GLN A 8 13.20 -2.36 8.28
CA GLN A 8 12.72 -2.57 9.65
C GLN A 8 12.02 -1.31 10.15
N ALA A 9 11.29 -1.39 11.27
CA ALA A 9 10.58 -0.26 11.85
C ALA A 9 11.51 0.95 12.15
N ALA A 10 12.79 0.70 12.45
CA ALA A 10 13.80 1.72 12.69
C ALA A 10 14.52 2.20 11.41
N SER A 11 14.21 1.65 10.24
CA SER A 11 14.86 2.06 8.99
C SER A 11 14.41 3.46 8.53
N PRO A 12 15.29 4.26 7.92
CA PRO A 12 14.95 5.58 7.41
C PRO A 12 13.79 5.53 6.40
N LEU A 13 12.99 6.60 6.35
CA LEU A 13 11.87 6.74 5.40
C LEU A 13 12.32 6.54 3.94
N ALA A 14 13.51 7.02 3.58
CA ALA A 14 14.07 6.84 2.24
C ALA A 14 14.25 5.36 1.85
N SER A 15 14.61 4.50 2.80
CA SER A 15 14.71 3.05 2.58
C SER A 15 13.34 2.41 2.37
N TRP A 16 12.32 2.86 3.09
CA TRP A 16 10.94 2.43 2.90
C TRP A 16 10.38 2.82 1.53
N LEU A 17 10.60 4.06 1.09
CA LEU A 17 10.16 4.54 -0.23
C LEU A 17 10.79 3.74 -1.37
N SER A 18 12.12 3.55 -1.33
CA SER A 18 12.83 2.72 -2.31
C SER A 18 12.35 1.27 -2.31
N TYR A 19 11.98 0.74 -1.13
CA TYR A 19 11.40 -0.58 -1.00
C TYR A 19 10.02 -0.68 -1.69
N LEU A 20 9.14 0.30 -1.54
CA LEU A 20 7.81 0.29 -2.18
C LEU A 20 7.87 0.52 -3.69
N GLU A 21 8.73 1.42 -4.16
CA GLU A 21 8.86 1.73 -5.60
C GLU A 21 9.23 0.52 -6.45
N ASN A 22 10.19 -0.30 -5.99
CA ASN A 22 10.55 -1.51 -6.74
C ASN A 22 9.68 -2.74 -6.39
N LEU A 23 8.65 -2.61 -5.54
CA LEU A 23 7.69 -3.70 -5.28
C LEU A 23 6.66 -3.83 -6.41
N HIS A 24 6.37 -2.73 -7.11
CA HIS A 24 5.48 -2.70 -8.27
C HIS A 24 6.20 -3.09 -9.57
N SER A 25 6.51 -4.38 -9.71
CA SER A 25 6.83 -4.95 -11.03
C SER A 25 5.59 -5.64 -11.60
N LYS A 26 4.88 -4.92 -12.48
CA LYS A 26 3.87 -5.36 -13.47
C LYS A 26 2.37 -5.33 -13.08
N SER A 27 1.60 -4.90 -14.09
CA SER A 27 0.15 -4.72 -14.24
C SER A 27 -0.54 -4.00 -13.09
N ILE A 28 -1.14 -2.84 -13.41
CA ILE A 28 -2.12 -2.18 -12.54
C ILE A 28 -3.27 -3.16 -12.36
N ASP A 29 -3.15 -3.97 -11.30
CA ASP A 29 -4.12 -4.93 -10.88
C ASP A 29 -5.18 -4.13 -10.12
N LEU A 30 -6.24 -3.73 -10.82
CA LEU A 30 -7.37 -2.99 -10.25
C LEU A 30 -8.18 -3.86 -9.26
N GLY A 31 -7.73 -5.09 -8.98
CA GLY A 31 -8.29 -5.97 -7.98
C GLY A 31 -8.05 -5.46 -6.55
N LEU A 32 -9.15 -5.23 -5.82
CA LEU A 32 -9.12 -4.85 -4.41
C LEU A 32 -8.93 -6.05 -3.46
N GLU A 33 -8.85 -7.27 -3.98
CA GLU A 33 -8.86 -8.50 -3.18
C GLU A 33 -7.67 -8.59 -2.22
N ARG A 34 -6.44 -8.41 -2.73
CA ARG A 34 -5.22 -8.51 -1.91
C ARG A 34 -5.16 -7.44 -0.83
N VAL A 35 -5.53 -6.20 -1.17
CA VAL A 35 -5.51 -5.09 -0.19
C VAL A 35 -6.64 -5.22 0.83
N SER A 36 -7.82 -5.71 0.44
CA SER A 36 -8.93 -5.96 1.36
C SER A 36 -8.60 -7.04 2.40
N GLN A 37 -7.88 -8.10 2.01
CA GLN A 37 -7.44 -9.15 2.95
C GLN A 37 -6.45 -8.59 3.99
N VAL A 38 -5.51 -7.72 3.57
CA VAL A 38 -4.57 -7.07 4.50
C VAL A 38 -5.31 -6.10 5.41
N ALA A 39 -6.24 -5.30 4.88
CA ALA A 39 -7.03 -4.36 5.66
C ALA A 39 -7.92 -5.06 6.70
N ALA A 40 -8.49 -6.23 6.36
CA ALA A 40 -9.23 -7.06 7.31
C ALA A 40 -8.33 -7.62 8.41
N ARG A 41 -7.12 -8.09 8.08
CA ARG A 41 -6.15 -8.60 9.06
C ARG A 41 -5.65 -7.53 10.03
N LEU A 42 -5.58 -6.28 9.59
CA LEU A 42 -5.18 -5.14 10.40
C LEU A 42 -6.36 -4.42 11.07
N ASP A 43 -7.60 -4.89 10.84
CA ASP A 43 -8.84 -4.28 11.32
C ASP A 43 -9.00 -2.77 10.98
N ILE A 44 -8.53 -2.38 9.79
CA ILE A 44 -8.53 -0.96 9.33
C ILE A 44 -9.61 -0.66 8.29
N LEU A 45 -10.59 -1.54 8.12
CA LEU A 45 -11.68 -1.35 7.14
C LEU A 45 -12.61 -0.18 7.47
N LYS A 46 -12.67 0.23 8.75
CA LYS A 46 -13.42 1.41 9.21
C LYS A 46 -12.47 2.35 9.97
N PRO A 47 -11.71 3.19 9.26
CA PRO A 47 -10.74 4.08 9.90
C PRO A 47 -11.39 5.18 10.76
N ALA A 48 -12.65 5.54 10.48
CA ALA A 48 -13.42 6.53 11.23
C ALA A 48 -14.94 6.26 11.12
N PRO A 49 -15.78 6.83 12.02
CA PRO A 49 -17.24 6.67 11.98
C PRO A 49 -17.90 7.18 10.70
N PHE A 50 -17.31 8.17 10.03
CA PHE A 50 -17.80 8.71 8.77
C PHE A 50 -16.62 9.00 7.83
N VAL A 51 -16.69 8.51 6.59
CA VAL A 51 -15.59 8.59 5.62
C VAL A 51 -16.11 9.16 4.29
N PHE A 52 -15.49 10.24 3.81
CA PHE A 52 -15.71 10.76 2.46
C PHE A 52 -14.63 10.22 1.53
N TYR A 53 -15.03 9.44 0.52
CA TYR A 53 -14.14 9.02 -0.56
C TYR A 53 -14.45 9.84 -1.81
N ARG A 54 -13.49 10.68 -2.26
CA ARG A 54 -13.65 11.47 -3.48
C ARG A 54 -12.93 10.80 -4.64
N CYS A 55 -13.71 10.28 -5.58
CA CYS A 55 -13.24 9.85 -6.89
C CYS A 55 -13.57 10.92 -7.93
N GLY A 56 -12.72 11.07 -8.96
CA GLY A 56 -12.97 11.98 -10.08
C GLY A 56 -11.67 12.38 -10.76
N ASN A 57 -11.66 12.44 -12.09
CA ASN A 57 -10.60 13.10 -12.83
C ASN A 57 -10.88 14.62 -12.86
N GLN A 58 -9.83 15.42 -13.05
CA GLN A 58 -10.00 16.81 -13.47
C GLN A 58 -9.52 16.91 -14.92
N ARG A 59 -10.32 16.36 -15.83
CA ARG A 59 -10.01 16.18 -17.27
C ARG A 59 -8.90 15.19 -17.57
#